data_AF-A0A0Q7KD57-F1
#
_entry.id   AF-A0A0Q7KD57-F1
#
_cell.length_a   1.000
_cell.length_b   1.000
_cell.length_c   1.000
_cell.angle_alpha   90.00
_cell.angle_beta   90.00
_cell.angle_gamma   90.00
#
_symmetry.space_group_name_H-M   'P 1'
#
loop_
_entity.id
_entity.type
_entity.pdbx_description
1 polymer ?
#
loop_
_entity_poly.entity_id
_entity_poly.type
_entity_poly.pdbx_seq_one_letter_code
_entity_poly.pdbx_strand_id
1 'polypeptide(L)'
;MTELTLPRLAGSRSAARSLVRQADGPLEGGIVIVDCRELRSAPPSFADELVKAILVEGCAASLTLRDASEEFIRYVRESAASRKVPAGKVDVVTALGQSGIAAS
;
A
#
# COMPACT_ATOMS: atom_id res chain seq x y z
N MET A 1 3.40 10.16 9.25
CA MET A 1 3.33 8.76 8.77
C MET A 1 1.88 8.35 8.83
N THR A 2 1.41 7.65 7.81
CA THR A 2 -0.01 7.33 7.60
C THR A 2 -0.13 5.82 7.36
N GLU A 3 -1.05 5.15 8.04
CA GLU A 3 -1.24 3.71 7.92
C GLU A 3 -2.65 3.39 7.44
N LEU A 4 -2.74 2.48 6.45
CA LEU A 4 -3.99 2.06 5.83
C LEU A 4 -4.10 0.54 5.91
N THR A 5 -5.19 0.02 6.45
CA THR A 5 -5.44 -1.43 6.48
C THR A 5 -6.35 -1.83 5.32
N LEU A 6 -5.87 -2.72 4.44
CA LEU A 6 -6.70 -3.22 3.36
C LEU A 6 -7.78 -4.17 3.89
N PRO A 7 -9.03 -4.04 3.41
CA PRO A 7 -10.06 -5.00 3.74
C PRO A 7 -9.74 -6.35 3.09
N ARG A 8 -10.33 -7.43 3.62
CA ARG A 8 -10.13 -8.79 3.13
C ARG A 8 -10.40 -8.95 1.63
N LEU A 9 -11.42 -8.25 1.13
CA LEU A 9 -11.79 -8.21 -0.28
C LEU A 9 -11.87 -6.75 -0.72
N ALA A 10 -11.06 -6.37 -1.69
CA ALA A 10 -11.02 -5.01 -2.18
C ALA A 10 -11.32 -5.02 -3.69
N GLY A 11 -12.50 -4.55 -4.09
CA GLY A 11 -13.03 -4.85 -5.43
C GLY A 11 -13.06 -3.69 -6.44
N SER A 12 -12.89 -2.44 -6.01
CA SER A 12 -13.18 -1.29 -6.89
C SER A 12 -12.26 -0.10 -6.69
N ARG A 13 -12.15 0.74 -7.74
CA ARG A 13 -11.48 2.05 -7.68
C ARG A 13 -12.09 2.95 -6.60
N SER A 14 -13.42 2.94 -6.47
CA SER A 14 -14.11 3.73 -5.45
C SER A 14 -13.77 3.27 -4.02
N ALA A 15 -13.58 1.97 -3.80
CA ALA A 15 -13.12 1.43 -2.52
C ALA A 15 -11.69 1.89 -2.20
N ALA A 16 -10.77 1.86 -3.17
CA ALA A 16 -9.40 2.36 -3.01
C ALA A 16 -9.39 3.84 -2.60
N ARG A 17 -10.16 4.69 -3.29
CA ARG A 17 -10.28 6.11 -2.93
C ARG A 17 -10.89 6.32 -1.55
N SER A 18 -11.91 5.54 -1.20
CA SER A 18 -12.57 5.66 0.09
C SER A 18 -11.61 5.29 1.22
N LEU A 19 -10.76 4.29 1.02
CA LEU A 19 -9.70 3.93 1.96
C LEU A 19 -8.72 5.09 2.17
N VAL A 20 -8.20 5.67 1.08
CA VAL A 20 -7.23 6.79 1.17
C VAL A 20 -7.84 8.04 1.79
N ARG A 21 -9.15 8.29 1.60
CA ARG A 21 -9.85 9.40 2.26
C ARG A 21 -10.05 9.22 3.77
N GLN A 22 -10.04 7.97 4.23
CA GLN A 22 -10.13 7.63 5.64
C GLN A 22 -8.75 7.58 6.32
N ALA A 23 -7.69 7.94 5.59
CA ALA A 23 -6.36 7.93 6.13
C ALA A 23 -6.21 9.00 7.23
N ASP A 24 -5.82 8.57 8.43
CA ASP A 24 -5.40 9.47 9.49
C ASP A 24 -3.94 9.86 9.27
N GLY A 25 -3.72 11.11 8.86
CA GLY A 25 -2.39 11.69 8.71
C GLY A 25 -2.11 12.29 7.33
N PRO A 26 -0.95 12.95 7.18
CA PRO A 26 -0.59 13.61 5.92
C PRO A 26 -0.23 12.59 4.84
N LEU A 27 -0.83 12.74 3.66
CA LEU A 27 -0.38 12.04 2.46
C LEU A 27 0.80 12.79 1.83
N GLU A 28 0.68 14.11 1.64
CA GLU A 28 1.69 14.91 0.97
C GLU A 28 3.03 14.89 1.72
N GLY A 29 4.09 14.48 1.03
CA GLY A 29 5.43 14.30 1.61
C GLY A 29 5.51 13.21 2.69
N GLY A 30 4.41 12.51 2.97
CA GLY A 30 4.31 11.48 3.99
C GLY A 30 4.80 10.12 3.52
N ILE A 31 5.15 9.28 4.50
CA ILE A 31 5.35 7.84 4.30
C ILE A 31 4.00 7.17 4.56
N VAL A 32 3.51 6.43 3.56
CA VAL A 32 2.26 5.68 3.65
C VAL A 32 2.54 4.20 3.74
N ILE A 33 2.05 3.56 4.80
CA ILE A 33 2.12 2.11 4.96
C ILE A 33 0.74 1.53 4.66
N VAL A 34 0.71 0.54 3.77
CA VAL A 34 -0.49 -0.23 3.46
C VAL A 34 -0.32 -1.63 4.04
N ASP A 35 -1.10 -1.93 5.06
CA ASP A 35 -1.17 -3.25 5.68
C ASP A 35 -2.07 -4.17 4.86
N CYS A 36 -1.45 -5.21 4.29
CA CYS A 36 -2.08 -6.17 3.41
C CYS A 36 -2.33 -7.53 4.08
N ARG A 37 -2.10 -7.68 5.40
CA ARG A 37 -2.19 -8.98 6.10
C ARG A 37 -3.52 -9.70 5.89
N GLU A 38 -4.61 -8.95 5.92
CA GLU A 38 -5.96 -9.50 5.75
C GLU A 38 -6.38 -9.63 4.29
N LEU A 39 -5.66 -8.99 3.35
CA LEU A 39 -6.03 -8.96 1.94
C LEU A 39 -5.94 -10.36 1.32
N ARG A 40 -7.07 -10.85 0.82
CA ARG A 40 -7.14 -12.13 0.08
C ARG A 40 -7.18 -11.93 -1.42
N SER A 41 -7.84 -10.87 -1.88
CA SER A 41 -7.99 -10.61 -3.31
C SER A 41 -8.25 -9.13 -3.57
N ALA A 42 -7.57 -8.60 -4.57
CA ALA A 42 -7.84 -7.31 -5.18
C ALA A 42 -7.55 -7.38 -6.68
N PRO A 43 -8.40 -6.78 -7.54
CA PRO A 43 -8.12 -6.70 -8.96
C PRO A 43 -7.00 -5.68 -9.25
N PRO A 44 -6.34 -5.75 -10.42
CA PRO A 44 -5.33 -4.78 -10.84
C PRO A 44 -5.84 -3.32 -10.78
N SER A 45 -7.13 -3.11 -11.09
CA SER A 45 -7.76 -1.79 -11.05
C SER A 45 -7.84 -1.18 -9.66
N PHE A 46 -7.87 -1.99 -8.60
CA PHE A 46 -7.82 -1.51 -7.22
C PHE A 46 -6.41 -1.01 -6.88
N ALA A 47 -5.39 -1.81 -7.17
CA ALA A 47 -3.98 -1.42 -6.96
C ALA A 47 -3.62 -0.18 -7.79
N ASP A 48 -4.12 -0.12 -9.02
CA ASP A 48 -3.99 1.01 -9.94
C ASP A 48 -4.46 2.33 -9.31
N GLU A 49 -5.68 2.32 -8.78
CA GLU A 49 -6.28 3.49 -8.14
C GLU A 49 -5.62 3.83 -6.81
N LEU A 50 -5.22 2.82 -6.03
CA LEU A 50 -4.52 3.01 -4.76
C LEU A 50 -3.19 3.76 -4.97
N VAL A 51 -2.39 3.33 -5.95
CA VAL A 51 -1.13 4.00 -6.34
C VAL A 51 -1.41 5.43 -6.80
N LYS A 52 -2.41 5.62 -7.66
CA LYS A 52 -2.79 6.95 -8.14
C LYS A 52 -3.14 7.88 -6.98
N ALA A 53 -4.01 7.44 -6.08
CA ALA A 53 -4.49 8.24 -4.97
C ALA A 53 -3.37 8.58 -3.97
N ILE A 54 -2.44 7.67 -3.71
CA ILE A 54 -1.37 7.88 -2.72
C ILE A 54 -0.17 8.63 -3.31
N LEU A 55 0.41 8.13 -4.40
CA LEU A 55 1.72 8.58 -4.89
C LEU A 55 1.64 9.70 -5.92
N VAL A 56 0.52 9.81 -6.65
CA VAL A 56 0.35 10.80 -7.73
C VAL A 56 -0.50 11.97 -7.25
N GLU A 57 -1.70 11.71 -6.75
CA GLU A 57 -2.62 12.75 -6.29
C GLU A 57 -2.29 13.18 -4.85
N GLY A 58 -2.01 12.22 -3.98
CA GLY A 58 -1.64 12.49 -2.58
C GLY A 58 -0.19 12.93 -2.39
N CYS A 59 0.63 12.93 -3.45
CA CYS A 59 2.04 13.37 -3.41
C CYS A 59 2.87 12.74 -2.27
N ALA A 60 2.58 11.49 -1.90
CA ALA A 60 3.33 10.78 -0.89
C ALA A 60 4.82 10.66 -1.25
N ALA A 61 5.67 10.73 -0.23
CA ALA A 61 7.10 10.51 -0.40
C ALA A 61 7.37 9.06 -0.80
N SER A 62 6.72 8.11 -0.12
CA SER A 62 6.82 6.68 -0.40
C SER A 62 5.56 5.90 0.02
N LEU A 63 5.42 4.71 -0.56
CA LEU A 63 4.42 3.71 -0.27
C LEU A 63 5.12 2.42 0.14
N THR A 64 4.82 1.91 1.33
CA THR A 64 5.31 0.62 1.81
C THR A 64 4.16 -0.37 1.89
N LEU A 65 4.28 -1.50 1.21
CA LEU A 65 3.35 -2.63 1.33
C LEU A 65 3.84 -3.56 2.44
N ARG A 66 3.05 -3.73 3.50
CA ARG A 66 3.33 -4.67 4.58
C ARG A 66 2.55 -5.96 4.37
N ASP A 67 3.26 -7.09 4.38
CA ASP A 67 2.69 -8.45 4.27
C ASP A 67 1.77 -8.65 3.04
N ALA A 68 2.16 -8.04 1.91
CA ALA A 68 1.43 -8.18 0.65
C ALA A 68 1.78 -9.48 -0.08
N SER A 69 0.80 -10.05 -0.80
CA SER A 69 1.05 -11.16 -1.73
C SER A 69 1.89 -10.69 -2.93
N GLU A 70 2.66 -11.61 -3.52
CA GLU A 70 3.48 -11.32 -4.72
C GLU A 70 2.64 -10.79 -5.88
N GLU A 71 1.43 -11.32 -6.05
CA GLU A 71 0.48 -10.86 -7.07
C GLU A 71 0.10 -9.39 -6.85
N PHE A 72 -0.24 -9.01 -5.63
CA PHE A 72 -0.62 -7.64 -5.33
C PHE A 72 0.57 -6.68 -5.45
N ILE A 73 1.75 -7.10 -5.01
CA ILE A 73 3.01 -6.37 -5.20
C ILE A 73 3.25 -6.10 -6.68
N ARG A 74 3.05 -7.11 -7.54
CA ARG A 74 3.19 -6.96 -9.00
C ARG A 74 2.24 -5.89 -9.55
N TYR A 75 0.95 -5.93 -9.18
CA TYR A 75 -0.01 -4.91 -9.63
C TYR A 75 0.36 -3.49 -9.21
N VAL A 76 0.82 -3.31 -7.96
CA VAL A 76 1.25 -2.00 -7.45
C VAL A 76 2.48 -1.51 -8.22
N ARG A 77 3.47 -2.38 -8.47
CA ARG A 77 4.68 -2.01 -9.22
C ARG A 77 4.41 -1.68 -10.68
N GLU A 78 3.58 -2.48 -11.36
CA GLU A 78 3.16 -2.21 -12.75
C GLU A 78 2.40 -0.86 -12.85
N SER A 79 1.50 -0.61 -11.90
CA SER A 79 0.79 0.67 -11.79
C SER A 79 1.75 1.85 -11.57
N ALA A 80 2.71 1.72 -10.65
CA ALA A 80 3.70 2.76 -10.35
C ALA A 80 4.58 3.05 -11.59
N ALA A 81 5.06 2.00 -12.26
CA ALA A 81 5.88 2.12 -13.47
C ALA A 81 5.12 2.80 -14.62
N SER A 82 3.88 2.41 -14.90
CA SER A 82 3.05 3.04 -15.94
C SER A 82 2.80 4.53 -15.70
N ARG A 83 2.82 4.96 -14.44
CA ARG A 83 2.68 6.35 -14.00
C ARG A 83 4.00 7.10 -13.88
N LYS A 84 5.12 6.49 -14.25
CA LYS A 84 6.48 7.05 -14.12
C LYS A 84 6.85 7.42 -12.68
N VAL A 85 6.28 6.71 -11.70
CA VAL A 85 6.71 6.82 -10.30
C VAL A 85 8.12 6.22 -10.18
N PRO A 86 9.08 6.90 -9.51
CA PRO A 86 10.42 6.36 -9.30
C PRO A 86 10.38 5.02 -8.55
N ALA A 87 11.20 4.06 -8.98
CA ALA A 87 11.22 2.71 -8.40
C ALA A 87 11.47 2.68 -6.88
N GLY A 88 12.23 3.65 -6.35
CA GLY A 88 12.50 3.78 -4.92
C GLY A 88 11.36 4.36 -4.08
N LYS A 89 10.18 4.62 -4.66
CA LYS A 89 9.00 5.08 -3.92
C LYS A 89 8.07 3.95 -3.47
N VAL A 90 8.29 2.71 -3.92
CA VAL A 90 7.47 1.55 -3.55
C VAL A 90 8.33 0.50 -2.88
N ASP A 91 8.13 0.33 -1.58
CA ASP A 91 8.82 -0.65 -0.75
C ASP A 91 7.89 -1.80 -0.35
N VAL A 92 8.48 -2.94 -0.03
CA VAL A 92 7.77 -4.10 0.49
C VAL A 92 8.47 -4.57 1.75
N VAL A 93 7.70 -4.76 2.82
CA VAL A 93 8.19 -5.33 4.08
C VAL A 93 7.33 -6.53 4.45
N THR A 94 7.97 -7.61 4.89
CA THR A 94 7.30 -8.76 5.50
C THR A 94 7.51 -8.71 7.00
N ALA A 95 6.51 -9.14 7.77
CA ALA A 95 6.65 -9.34 9.20
C ALA A 95 7.52 -10.58 9.48
N LEU A 96 8.82 -10.47 9.25
CA LEU A 96 9.82 -11.37 9.81
C LEU A 96 10.76 -10.53 10.66
N GLY A 97 10.47 -10.42 11.97
CA GLY A 97 11.39 -9.74 12.89
C GLY A 97 10.87 -9.22 14.23
N GLN A 98 9.73 -9.64 14.78
CA GLN A 98 9.48 -9.53 16.22
C GLN A 98 8.81 -10.80 16.76
N SER A 99 9.63 -11.80 17.08
CA SER A 99 9.22 -12.88 17.98
C SER A 99 10.43 -13.34 18.79
N GLY A 100 10.53 -12.80 20.01
CA GLY A 100 11.01 -13.49 21.20
C GLY A 100 12.48 -13.92 21.27
N ILE A 101 13.36 -13.01 21.69
CA ILE A 101 14.32 -13.43 22.72
C ILE A 101 13.51 -13.67 24.00
N ALA A 102 13.09 -14.92 24.20
CA ALA A 102 12.70 -15.39 25.53
C ALA A 102 13.96 -15.33 26.40
N ALA A 103 14.07 -14.26 27.18
CA ALA A 103 14.95 -14.22 28.34
C ALA A 103 14.25 -14.96 29.49
N SER A 104 15.07 -15.73 30.23
CA SER A 104 14.81 -16.48 31.46
C SER A 104 14.59 -17.98 31.26
#